data_AF-A0A2K8XRB6-F1
#
_entry.id   AF-A0A2K8XRB6-F1
#
_cell.length_a   1.000
_cell.length_b   1.000
_cell.length_c   1.000
_cell.angle_alpha   90.00
_cell.angle_beta   90.00
_cell.angle_gamma   90.00
#
_symmetry.space_group_name_H-M   'P 1'
#
loop_
_entity.id
_entity.type
_entity.pdbx_description
1 polymer ?
#
loop_
_entity_poly.entity_id
_entity_poly.type
_entity_poly.pdbx_seq_one_letter_code
_entity_poly.pdbx_strand_id
1 'polypeptide(L)'
;MNNQLLVLILIFTTTHSLSAQTVSQQQKAEAYYQNQQPEKRYSNTWYWLFGPSNSSATNDVNNRVAWELEEGGWYAGLGKNDNYTGYGIQYKLKTNSYIFSNWKKTQPNGMTLSQSPDYSFMGTYKNKAKNGFGITKWSNYKPFNNNNYKNVIKYIGEYKNGVWSGYGILYFRNGTYKSGIFIDSILTKELPKLEVLEALGF
;
A
#
# COMPACT_ATOMS: atom_id res chain seq x y z
N MET A 1 44.30 -37.68 31.61
CA MET A 1 43.42 -37.95 30.45
C MET A 1 41.99 -37.68 30.90
N ASN A 2 41.51 -36.45 30.68
CA ASN A 2 40.68 -36.04 29.55
C ASN A 2 39.19 -36.35 29.80
N ASN A 3 38.41 -35.32 30.12
CA ASN A 3 37.39 -34.76 29.22
C ASN A 3 36.51 -33.75 29.96
N GLN A 4 36.98 -32.51 30.00
CA GLN A 4 36.08 -31.37 29.84
C GLN A 4 35.70 -31.32 28.36
N LEU A 5 34.39 -31.31 28.06
CA LEU A 5 33.72 -30.61 26.95
C LEU A 5 32.43 -31.36 26.63
N LEU A 6 31.30 -30.90 27.15
CA LEU A 6 30.03 -31.09 26.45
C LEU A 6 28.91 -30.17 26.96
N VAL A 7 29.14 -28.85 26.98
CA VAL A 7 28.04 -27.88 27.08
C VAL A 7 28.39 -26.65 26.26
N LEU A 8 28.38 -26.73 24.92
CA LEU A 8 28.42 -25.51 24.10
C LEU A 8 27.95 -25.70 22.64
N ILE A 9 26.90 -26.48 22.40
CA ILE A 9 26.29 -26.56 21.05
C ILE A 9 24.78 -26.60 21.18
N LEU A 10 24.16 -25.49 21.59
CA LEU A 10 22.70 -25.29 21.44
C LEU A 10 22.23 -23.82 21.53
N ILE A 11 23.13 -22.85 21.30
CA ILE A 11 22.77 -21.41 21.30
C ILE A 11 23.09 -20.72 19.94
N PHE A 12 23.72 -21.39 18.98
CA PHE A 12 24.17 -20.75 17.73
C PHE A 12 23.21 -20.83 16.52
N THR A 13 22.10 -21.56 16.58
CA THR A 13 21.23 -21.74 15.41
C THR A 13 20.05 -20.77 15.33
N THR A 14 19.70 -20.05 16.38
CA THR A 14 18.56 -19.11 16.39
C THR A 14 18.96 -17.66 16.09
N THR A 15 20.24 -17.30 16.14
CA THR A 15 20.70 -15.91 15.90
C THR A 15 21.04 -15.63 14.42
N HIS A 16 21.36 -16.64 13.62
CA HIS A 16 21.71 -16.44 12.21
C HIS A 16 20.50 -16.14 11.30
N SER A 17 19.29 -16.58 11.66
CA SER A 17 18.11 -16.40 10.83
C SER A 17 17.55 -14.97 10.90
N LEU A 18 17.55 -14.33 12.07
CA LEU A 18 17.10 -12.94 12.23
C LEU A 18 18.10 -11.92 11.69
N SER A 19 19.41 -12.15 11.86
CA SER A 19 20.44 -11.23 11.36
C SER A 19 20.60 -11.28 9.83
N ALA A 20 20.40 -12.44 9.21
CA ALA A 20 20.45 -12.56 7.76
C ALA A 20 19.25 -11.86 7.08
N GLN A 21 18.06 -11.90 7.71
CA GLN A 21 16.87 -11.21 7.19
C GLN A 21 17.06 -9.69 7.19
N THR A 22 17.65 -9.11 8.23
CA THR A 22 17.89 -7.66 8.30
C THR A 22 18.95 -7.20 7.30
N VAL A 23 20.05 -7.95 7.10
CA VAL A 23 21.09 -7.61 6.10
C VAL A 23 20.54 -7.69 4.67
N SER A 24 19.77 -8.73 4.35
CA SER A 24 19.15 -8.86 3.01
C SER A 24 18.19 -7.71 2.72
N GLN A 25 17.39 -7.29 3.71
CA GLN A 25 16.50 -6.14 3.57
C GLN A 25 17.30 -4.86 3.36
N GLN A 26 18.38 -4.63 4.12
CA GLN A 26 19.26 -3.47 3.96
C GLN A 26 19.87 -3.41 2.55
N GLN A 27 20.36 -4.53 2.02
CA GLN A 27 20.87 -4.61 0.65
C GLN A 27 19.77 -4.29 -0.38
N LYS A 28 18.54 -4.78 -0.18
CA LYS A 28 17.41 -4.45 -1.05
C LYS A 28 17.05 -2.97 -1.00
N ALA A 29 17.08 -2.35 0.18
CA ALA A 29 16.84 -0.92 0.34
C ALA A 29 17.95 -0.08 -0.31
N GLU A 30 19.21 -0.51 -0.19
CA GLU A 30 20.33 0.17 -0.85
C GLU A 30 20.24 0.04 -2.37
N ALA A 31 19.97 -1.16 -2.89
CA ALA A 31 19.73 -1.35 -4.32
C ALA A 31 18.53 -0.52 -4.81
N TYR A 32 17.46 -0.43 -4.02
CA TYR A 32 16.30 0.42 -4.33
C TYR A 32 16.71 1.89 -4.44
N TYR A 33 17.53 2.36 -3.50
CA TYR A 33 18.04 3.72 -3.47
C TYR A 33 18.94 4.04 -4.67
N GLN A 34 19.91 3.17 -4.97
CA GLN A 34 20.90 3.40 -6.03
C GLN A 34 20.29 3.30 -7.45
N ASN A 35 19.29 2.43 -7.64
CA ASN A 35 18.62 2.25 -8.93
C ASN A 35 17.63 3.38 -9.26
N GLN A 36 17.30 4.25 -8.29
CA GLN A 36 16.50 5.45 -8.53
C GLN A 36 17.42 6.58 -8.96
N GLN A 37 17.99 6.48 -10.18
CA GLN A 37 18.53 7.66 -10.83
C GLN A 37 17.40 8.67 -11.07
N PRO A 38 17.68 9.99 -11.01
CA PRO A 38 16.67 11.04 -11.13
C PRO A 38 16.22 11.15 -12.58
N GLU A 39 15.48 10.17 -13.09
CA GLU A 39 14.52 10.47 -14.13
C GLU A 39 13.55 11.44 -13.49
N LYS A 40 13.72 12.72 -13.85
CA LYS A 40 12.87 13.84 -13.46
C LYS A 40 11.40 13.39 -13.45
N ARG A 41 10.90 12.97 -12.29
CA ARG A 41 9.48 12.71 -12.05
C ARG A 41 8.68 14.02 -11.95
N TYR A 42 9.18 15.09 -12.59
CA TYR A 42 8.44 16.30 -12.91
C TYR A 42 7.57 16.05 -14.15
N SER A 43 6.74 15.00 -14.12
CA SER A 43 5.60 14.92 -15.03
C SER A 43 4.36 15.14 -14.18
N ASN A 44 3.98 16.42 -14.05
CA ASN A 44 2.68 16.91 -13.60
C ASN A 44 1.99 15.98 -12.60
N THR A 45 2.44 16.10 -11.37
CA THR A 45 1.86 15.51 -10.18
C THR A 45 0.34 15.65 -10.27
N TRP A 46 -0.38 14.55 -10.06
CA TRP A 46 -1.83 14.42 -10.20
C TRP A 46 -2.41 14.29 -11.62
N TYR A 47 -1.74 14.68 -12.71
CA TYR A 47 -2.27 14.54 -14.08
C TYR A 47 -2.42 13.06 -14.50
N TRP A 48 -1.61 12.15 -13.94
CA TRP A 48 -1.76 10.70 -14.13
C TRP A 48 -2.81 10.07 -13.18
N LEU A 49 -3.19 10.74 -12.08
CA LEU A 49 -4.28 10.27 -11.21
C LEU A 49 -5.63 10.43 -11.91
N PHE A 50 -5.74 11.46 -12.76
CA PHE A 50 -6.87 11.74 -13.64
C PHE A 50 -6.48 11.66 -15.11
N GLY A 51 -5.55 10.74 -15.47
CA GLY A 51 -5.03 10.60 -16.84
C GLY A 51 -6.15 10.74 -17.88
N PRO A 52 -5.86 11.25 -19.10
CA PRO A 52 -6.88 11.60 -20.08
C PRO A 52 -7.91 10.49 -20.13
N SER A 53 -9.20 10.85 -20.01
CA SER A 53 -10.29 9.87 -20.04
C SER A 53 -10.29 9.21 -21.41
N ASN A 54 -9.43 8.22 -21.59
CA ASN A 54 -9.43 7.35 -22.75
C ASN A 54 -10.56 6.35 -22.47
N SER A 55 -11.79 6.85 -22.45
CA SER A 55 -12.90 6.05 -22.93
C SER A 55 -12.64 5.82 -24.41
N SER A 56 -11.75 4.88 -24.72
CA SER A 56 -11.90 4.18 -25.98
C SER A 56 -13.32 3.65 -25.93
N ALA A 57 -14.16 4.12 -26.84
CA ALA A 57 -15.45 3.53 -27.14
C ALA A 57 -15.15 2.12 -27.67
N THR A 58 -14.76 1.21 -26.78
CA THR A 58 -14.85 -0.20 -27.03
C THR A 58 -16.35 -0.43 -27.20
N ASN A 59 -16.75 -1.02 -28.32
CA ASN A 59 -18.12 -1.44 -28.61
C ASN A 59 -18.69 -2.48 -27.60
N ASP A 60 -18.05 -2.62 -26.44
CA ASP A 60 -18.56 -3.30 -25.27
C ASP A 60 -19.50 -2.34 -24.55
N VAL A 61 -20.80 -2.58 -24.71
CA VAL A 61 -21.86 -1.81 -24.04
C VAL A 61 -21.76 -2.10 -22.54
N ASN A 62 -20.96 -1.31 -21.83
CA ASN A 62 -21.01 -1.27 -20.38
C ASN A 62 -22.30 -0.55 -20.00
N ASN A 63 -23.21 -1.26 -19.34
CA ASN A 63 -24.46 -0.68 -18.87
C ASN A 63 -24.23 0.08 -17.59
N ARG A 64 -24.94 1.20 -17.40
CA ARG A 64 -25.04 1.82 -16.08
C ARG A 64 -25.96 0.96 -15.23
N VAL A 65 -25.49 0.58 -14.05
CA VAL A 65 -26.19 -0.35 -13.17
C VAL A 65 -26.23 0.19 -11.75
N ALA A 66 -27.26 -0.20 -11.03
CA ALA A 66 -27.36 -0.07 -9.59
C ALA A 66 -27.77 -1.44 -9.04
N TRP A 67 -26.87 -2.13 -8.33
CA TRP A 67 -27.08 -3.50 -7.85
C TRP A 67 -26.97 -3.54 -6.33
N GLU A 68 -27.90 -4.24 -5.69
CA GLU A 68 -27.75 -4.67 -4.30
C GLU A 68 -26.75 -5.84 -4.24
N LEU A 69 -25.93 -5.87 -3.19
CA LEU A 69 -24.91 -6.91 -3.02
C LEU A 69 -25.43 -8.01 -2.10
N GLU A 70 -25.07 -9.26 -2.37
CA GLU A 70 -25.44 -10.42 -1.52
C GLU A 70 -25.00 -10.24 -0.05
N GLU A 71 -23.84 -9.60 0.17
CA GLU A 71 -23.33 -9.31 1.52
C GLU A 71 -23.95 -8.07 2.17
N GLY A 72 -24.96 -7.48 1.53
CA GLY A 72 -25.55 -6.19 1.88
C GLY A 72 -24.77 -5.01 1.32
N GLY A 73 -25.45 -3.87 1.24
CA GLY A 73 -24.95 -2.68 0.57
C GLY A 73 -25.24 -2.70 -0.92
N TRP A 74 -24.58 -1.83 -1.68
CA TRP A 74 -24.93 -1.60 -3.08
C TRP A 74 -23.72 -1.16 -3.91
N TYR A 75 -23.85 -1.28 -5.22
CA TYR A 75 -22.94 -0.74 -6.21
C TYR A 75 -23.70 0.13 -7.20
N ALA A 76 -23.12 1.26 -7.60
CA ALA A 76 -23.59 2.06 -8.72
C ALA A 76 -22.42 2.42 -9.64
N GLY A 77 -22.55 2.15 -10.93
CA GLY A 77 -21.48 2.38 -11.90
C GLY A 77 -21.65 1.62 -13.20
N LEU A 78 -20.54 1.24 -13.83
CA LEU A 78 -20.53 0.46 -15.06
C LEU A 78 -20.54 -1.05 -14.75
N GLY A 79 -21.38 -1.79 -15.47
CA GLY A 79 -21.56 -3.22 -15.30
C GLY A 79 -21.54 -3.96 -16.64
N LYS A 80 -20.98 -5.17 -16.63
CA LYS A 80 -21.00 -6.10 -17.77
C LYS A 80 -21.05 -7.54 -17.26
N ASN A 81 -21.97 -8.36 -17.76
CA ASN A 81 -22.12 -9.78 -17.42
C ASN A 81 -22.06 -10.02 -15.90
N ASP A 82 -22.93 -9.33 -15.15
CA ASP A 82 -23.01 -9.40 -13.68
C ASP A 82 -21.72 -9.01 -12.92
N ASN A 83 -20.77 -8.38 -13.62
CA ASN A 83 -19.54 -7.88 -13.03
C ASN A 83 -19.47 -6.35 -13.07
N TYR A 84 -19.06 -5.73 -11.94
CA TYR A 84 -18.64 -4.33 -11.92
C TYR A 84 -17.36 -4.17 -12.74
N THR A 85 -17.37 -3.17 -13.61
CA THR A 85 -16.27 -2.79 -14.49
C THR A 85 -16.20 -1.27 -14.57
N GLY A 86 -15.10 -0.69 -15.04
CA GLY A 86 -14.99 0.75 -15.22
C GLY A 86 -15.22 1.56 -13.94
N TYR A 87 -15.58 2.83 -14.06
CA TYR A 87 -15.81 3.67 -12.89
C TYR A 87 -17.13 3.36 -12.19
N GLY A 88 -17.07 3.29 -10.86
CA GLY A 88 -18.24 3.10 -10.03
C GLY A 88 -17.93 3.26 -8.55
N ILE A 89 -18.99 3.33 -7.75
CA ILE A 89 -18.96 3.40 -6.30
C ILE A 89 -19.64 2.17 -5.70
N GLN A 90 -19.01 1.60 -4.68
CA GLN A 90 -19.54 0.51 -3.88
C GLN A 90 -19.71 0.98 -2.43
N TYR A 91 -20.89 0.75 -1.87
CA TYR A 91 -21.12 0.80 -0.43
C TYR A 91 -21.11 -0.64 0.14
N LYS A 92 -20.27 -0.87 1.14
CA LYS A 92 -20.21 -2.13 1.89
C LYS A 92 -20.86 -1.94 3.25
N LEU A 93 -21.96 -2.65 3.49
CA LEU A 93 -22.74 -2.56 4.73
C LEU A 93 -21.91 -2.98 5.96
N LYS A 94 -21.27 -4.15 5.90
CA LYS A 94 -20.53 -4.75 7.04
C LYS A 94 -19.45 -3.82 7.63
N THR A 95 -18.75 -3.08 6.78
CA THR A 95 -17.65 -2.20 7.17
C THR A 95 -18.05 -0.72 7.19
N ASN A 96 -19.32 -0.42 6.90
CA ASN A 96 -19.83 0.93 6.67
C ASN A 96 -18.88 1.75 5.79
N SER A 97 -18.45 1.19 4.66
CA SER A 97 -17.39 1.75 3.84
C SER A 97 -17.81 2.03 2.41
N TYR A 98 -17.34 3.14 1.87
CA TYR A 98 -17.50 3.52 0.47
C TYR A 98 -16.19 3.28 -0.28
N ILE A 99 -16.28 2.77 -1.50
CA ILE A 99 -15.15 2.54 -2.39
C ILE A 99 -15.51 3.09 -3.78
N PHE A 100 -14.77 4.11 -4.22
CA PHE A 100 -14.79 4.59 -5.59
C PHE A 100 -13.55 4.08 -6.30
N SER A 101 -13.69 3.43 -7.46
CA SER A 101 -12.58 2.81 -8.18
C SER A 101 -12.84 2.69 -9.68
N ASN A 102 -11.81 2.38 -10.45
CA ASN A 102 -11.92 1.85 -11.80
C ASN A 102 -11.92 0.31 -11.74
N TRP A 103 -13.10 -0.26 -11.54
CA TRP A 103 -13.35 -1.67 -11.31
C TRP A 103 -12.91 -2.53 -12.50
N LYS A 104 -12.35 -3.70 -12.20
CA LYS A 104 -12.04 -4.72 -13.21
C LYS A 104 -12.48 -6.07 -12.67
N LYS A 105 -13.49 -6.69 -13.28
CA LYS A 105 -14.07 -7.98 -12.84
C LYS A 105 -14.38 -7.95 -11.34
N THR A 106 -15.24 -7.01 -10.93
CA THR A 106 -15.73 -6.78 -9.55
C THR A 106 -14.66 -6.42 -8.52
N GLN A 107 -13.46 -6.04 -8.96
CA GLN A 107 -12.35 -5.73 -8.07
C GLN A 107 -11.85 -4.30 -8.26
N PRO A 108 -11.50 -3.59 -7.16
CA PRO A 108 -10.85 -2.29 -7.27
C PRO A 108 -9.55 -2.39 -8.05
N ASN A 109 -9.35 -1.45 -8.97
CA ASN A 109 -8.17 -1.39 -9.81
C ASN A 109 -7.89 0.07 -10.23
N GLY A 110 -6.62 0.37 -10.50
CA GLY A 110 -6.18 1.74 -10.77
C GLY A 110 -6.48 2.66 -9.58
N MET A 111 -6.82 3.92 -9.88
CA MET A 111 -7.14 4.90 -8.84
C MET A 111 -8.33 4.46 -8.00
N THR A 112 -8.15 4.49 -6.68
CA THR A 112 -9.15 4.06 -5.72
C THR A 112 -9.19 5.01 -4.53
N LEU A 113 -10.39 5.46 -4.20
CA LEU A 113 -10.71 6.11 -2.95
C LEU A 113 -11.54 5.14 -2.11
N SER A 114 -11.10 4.85 -0.89
CA SER A 114 -11.84 4.02 0.06
C SER A 114 -11.96 4.76 1.39
N GLN A 115 -13.15 4.77 1.97
CA GLN A 115 -13.41 5.45 3.22
C GLN A 115 -14.36 4.63 4.09
N SER A 116 -14.06 4.58 5.38
CA SER A 116 -14.87 4.02 6.46
C SER A 116 -14.63 4.88 7.72
N PRO A 117 -15.38 4.69 8.81
CA PRO A 117 -15.14 5.44 10.05
C PRO A 117 -13.69 5.36 10.57
N ASP A 118 -13.06 4.18 10.45
CA ASP A 118 -11.76 3.92 11.04
C ASP A 118 -10.58 3.98 10.07
N TYR A 119 -10.86 4.11 8.78
CA TYR A 119 -9.85 3.97 7.73
C TYR A 119 -10.22 4.77 6.49
N SER A 120 -9.23 5.47 5.93
CA SER A 120 -9.31 5.99 4.58
C SER A 120 -8.06 5.68 3.77
N PHE A 121 -8.25 5.49 2.46
CA PHE A 121 -7.19 5.27 1.50
C PHE A 121 -7.46 6.01 0.21
N MET A 122 -6.43 6.65 -0.31
CA MET A 122 -6.41 7.20 -1.66
C MET A 122 -5.13 6.74 -2.33
N GLY A 123 -5.23 6.05 -3.46
CA GLY A 123 -4.06 5.58 -4.18
C GLY A 123 -4.42 4.53 -5.21
N THR A 124 -3.41 3.80 -5.67
CA THR A 124 -3.57 2.84 -6.76
C THR A 124 -3.75 1.40 -6.26
N TYR A 125 -4.68 0.68 -6.88
CA TYR A 125 -4.86 -0.76 -6.76
C TYR A 125 -4.41 -1.46 -8.04
N LYS A 126 -3.84 -2.65 -7.89
CA LYS A 126 -3.58 -3.59 -8.98
C LYS A 126 -3.82 -4.99 -8.44
N ASN A 127 -4.61 -5.79 -9.16
CA ASN A 127 -4.90 -7.18 -8.80
C ASN A 127 -5.37 -7.34 -7.33
N LYS A 128 -6.40 -6.58 -6.92
CA LYS A 128 -6.98 -6.59 -5.56
C LYS A 128 -6.09 -6.03 -4.43
N ALA A 129 -4.89 -5.54 -4.73
CA ALA A 129 -3.97 -5.05 -3.71
C ALA A 129 -3.53 -3.61 -3.99
N LYS A 130 -3.24 -2.85 -2.91
CA LYS A 130 -2.57 -1.55 -3.04
C LYS A 130 -1.23 -1.75 -3.76
N ASN A 131 -0.98 -0.95 -4.78
CA ASN A 131 0.21 -1.11 -5.61
C ASN A 131 0.54 0.23 -6.27
N GLY A 132 1.75 0.74 -6.12
CA GLY A 132 2.12 2.11 -6.47
C GLY A 132 1.90 3.07 -5.32
N PHE A 133 1.72 4.36 -5.60
CA PHE A 133 1.58 5.38 -4.57
C PHE A 133 0.21 5.31 -3.86
N GLY A 134 0.22 5.60 -2.55
CA GLY A 134 -1.01 5.84 -1.82
C GLY A 134 -0.83 6.54 -0.47
N ILE A 135 -1.93 7.14 -0.02
CA ILE A 135 -2.09 7.75 1.29
C ILE A 135 -3.10 6.91 2.05
N THR A 136 -2.69 6.36 3.20
CA THR A 136 -3.61 5.69 4.13
C THR A 136 -3.67 6.49 5.42
N LYS A 137 -4.87 6.65 5.97
CA LYS A 137 -5.12 7.19 7.31
C LYS A 137 -5.93 6.19 8.13
N TRP A 138 -5.60 6.09 9.41
CA TRP A 138 -6.32 5.28 10.39
C TRP A 138 -6.84 6.18 11.51
N SER A 139 -8.12 6.08 11.85
CA SER A 139 -8.73 6.83 12.96
C SER A 139 -8.47 6.13 14.30
N ASN A 140 -8.90 4.87 14.43
CA ASN A 140 -8.82 4.11 15.69
C ASN A 140 -8.22 2.70 15.56
N TYR A 141 -8.04 2.21 14.34
CA TYR A 141 -7.62 0.83 14.10
C TYR A 141 -6.09 0.68 14.13
N LYS A 142 -5.59 -0.31 14.88
CA LYS A 142 -4.20 -0.79 14.82
C LYS A 142 -4.16 -2.04 13.93
N PRO A 143 -3.92 -1.91 12.61
CA PRO A 143 -3.75 -3.09 11.75
C PRO A 143 -2.42 -3.81 12.01
N PHE A 144 -1.52 -3.23 12.82
CA PHE A 144 -0.17 -3.72 13.00
C PHE A 144 -0.04 -4.50 14.30
N ASN A 145 0.12 -5.82 14.18
CA ASN A 145 0.60 -6.68 15.26
C ASN A 145 2.08 -6.41 15.60
N ASN A 146 2.80 -5.69 14.73
CA ASN A 146 4.16 -5.27 14.98
C ASN A 146 4.20 -4.08 15.97
N ASN A 147 4.85 -4.28 17.11
CA ASN A 147 5.02 -3.27 18.15
C ASN A 147 5.65 -1.97 17.62
N ASN A 148 6.50 -2.02 16.60
CA ASN A 148 7.14 -0.85 15.99
C ASN A 148 6.14 0.13 15.33
N TYR A 149 4.94 -0.34 14.98
CA TYR A 149 3.93 0.45 14.26
C TYR A 149 2.61 0.58 15.02
N LYS A 150 2.62 0.25 16.31
CA LYS A 150 1.45 0.20 17.20
C LYS A 150 0.71 1.55 17.33
N ASN A 151 1.24 2.68 16.86
CA ASN A 151 0.60 4.01 16.96
C ASN A 151 0.62 4.81 15.65
N VAL A 152 0.83 4.14 14.52
CA VAL A 152 0.77 4.80 13.20
C VAL A 152 -0.66 5.24 12.92
N ILE A 153 -0.82 6.49 12.49
CA ILE A 153 -2.11 7.09 12.12
C ILE A 153 -2.19 7.46 10.64
N LYS A 154 -1.04 7.55 9.96
CA LYS A 154 -0.97 7.85 8.52
C LYS A 154 0.29 7.27 7.90
N TYR A 155 0.15 6.76 6.68
CA TYR A 155 1.26 6.41 5.81
C TYR A 155 1.08 7.11 4.47
N ILE A 156 2.15 7.73 3.97
CA ILE A 156 2.24 8.31 2.64
C ILE A 156 3.41 7.63 1.96
N GLY A 157 3.20 6.94 0.85
CA GLY A 157 4.31 6.30 0.15
C GLY A 157 3.89 5.21 -0.81
N GLU A 158 4.86 4.38 -1.15
CA GLU A 158 4.73 3.34 -2.14
C GLU A 158 4.24 2.02 -1.52
N TYR A 159 3.35 1.35 -2.25
CA TYR A 159 2.81 0.05 -1.93
C TYR A 159 3.24 -0.96 -2.99
N LYS A 160 3.49 -2.20 -2.55
CA LYS A 160 3.62 -3.35 -3.44
C LYS A 160 2.82 -4.48 -2.85
N ASN A 161 1.83 -4.99 -3.60
CA ASN A 161 0.98 -6.10 -3.17
C ASN A 161 0.36 -5.91 -1.76
N GLY A 162 -0.09 -4.69 -1.46
CA GLY A 162 -0.77 -4.37 -0.21
C GLY A 162 0.13 -3.97 0.95
N VAL A 163 1.45 -4.18 0.85
CA VAL A 163 2.43 -3.83 1.89
C VAL A 163 3.21 -2.57 1.53
N TRP A 164 3.73 -1.85 2.54
CA TRP A 164 4.60 -0.69 2.30
C TRP A 164 5.92 -1.14 1.69
N SER A 165 6.29 -0.57 0.55
CA SER A 165 7.48 -0.97 -0.20
C SER A 165 7.95 0.18 -1.07
N GLY A 166 9.16 0.69 -0.81
CA GLY A 166 9.73 1.86 -1.46
C GLY A 166 9.79 3.08 -0.52
N TYR A 167 9.80 4.28 -1.08
CA TYR A 167 9.81 5.53 -0.32
C TYR A 167 8.50 5.71 0.46
N GLY A 168 8.61 6.18 1.70
CA GLY A 168 7.43 6.51 2.49
C GLY A 168 7.69 7.30 3.76
N ILE A 169 6.60 7.82 4.32
CA ILE A 169 6.55 8.57 5.56
C ILE A 169 5.43 8.01 6.44
N LEU A 170 5.78 7.58 7.64
CA LEU A 170 4.87 7.20 8.71
C LEU A 170 4.66 8.36 9.67
N TYR A 171 3.41 8.64 10.01
CA TYR A 171 3.06 9.58 11.07
C TYR A 171 2.45 8.85 12.25
N PHE A 172 2.89 9.20 13.44
CA PHE A 172 2.46 8.60 14.70
C PHE A 172 1.51 9.52 15.45
N ARG A 173 0.70 8.92 16.33
CA ARG A 173 -0.30 9.66 17.15
C ARG A 173 0.33 10.72 18.06
N ASN A 174 1.57 10.53 18.49
CA ASN A 174 2.32 11.50 19.29
C ASN A 174 2.89 12.67 18.47
N GLY A 175 2.56 12.79 17.18
CA GLY A 175 3.02 13.85 16.30
C GLY A 175 4.39 13.61 15.65
N THR A 176 5.11 12.55 16.03
CA THR A 176 6.39 12.22 15.39
C THR A 176 6.17 11.53 14.04
N TYR A 177 7.24 11.44 13.26
CA TYR A 177 7.24 10.73 11.99
C TYR A 177 8.52 9.92 11.80
N LYS A 178 8.47 8.96 10.87
CA LYS A 178 9.64 8.27 10.33
C LYS A 178 9.57 8.29 8.81
N SER A 179 10.67 8.59 8.15
CA SER A 179 10.78 8.67 6.70
C SER A 179 11.95 7.83 6.19
N GLY A 180 11.78 7.20 5.04
CA GLY A 180 12.83 6.42 4.42
C GLY A 180 12.31 5.38 3.44
N ILE A 181 13.09 4.32 3.27
CA ILE A 181 12.76 3.18 2.40
C ILE A 181 12.20 2.04 3.24
N PHE A 182 11.02 1.58 2.85
CA PHE A 182 10.32 0.44 3.42
C PHE A 182 10.52 -0.78 2.55
N ILE A 183 10.81 -1.93 3.15
CA ILE A 183 10.82 -3.23 2.49
C ILE A 183 9.92 -4.14 3.31
N ASP A 184 8.88 -4.71 2.70
CA ASP A 184 7.91 -5.59 3.36
C ASP A 184 7.32 -4.99 4.65
N SER A 185 6.98 -3.70 4.61
CA SER A 185 6.51 -2.89 5.74
C SER A 185 7.52 -2.60 6.86
N ILE A 186 8.81 -2.88 6.65
CA ILE A 186 9.89 -2.57 7.59
C ILE A 186 10.69 -1.38 7.09
N LEU A 187 10.82 -0.34 7.92
CA LEU A 187 11.72 0.78 7.66
C LEU A 187 13.16 0.26 7.71
N THR A 188 13.81 0.28 6.56
CA THR A 188 15.08 -0.41 6.35
C THR A 188 16.24 0.57 6.13
N LYS A 189 15.96 1.73 5.54
CA LYS A 189 16.90 2.86 5.42
C LYS A 189 16.17 4.13 5.81
N GLU A 190 16.58 4.80 6.89
CA GLU A 190 16.03 6.11 7.26
C GLU A 190 16.61 7.19 6.33
N LEU A 191 15.75 8.10 5.85
CA LEU A 191 16.14 9.22 4.99
C LEU A 191 15.47 10.51 5.48
N PRO A 192 16.08 11.68 5.23
CA PRO A 192 15.44 12.98 5.44
C PRO A 192 14.06 13.04 4.77
N LYS A 193 13.10 13.66 5.45
CA LYS A 193 11.74 13.80 4.94
C LYS A 193 11.70 14.46 3.56
N LEU A 194 12.54 15.47 3.33
CA LEU A 194 12.61 16.20 2.07
C LEU A 194 12.97 15.27 0.90
N GLU A 195 14.01 14.46 1.06
CA GLU A 195 14.44 13.49 0.05
C GLU A 195 13.35 12.45 -0.27
N VAL A 196 12.63 11.99 0.75
CA VAL A 196 11.49 11.10 0.55
C VAL A 196 10.34 11.79 -0.19
N LEU A 197 10.06 13.06 0.11
CA LEU A 197 9.04 13.84 -0.60
C LEU A 197 9.41 14.03 -2.07
N GLU A 198 10.66 14.40 -2.36
CA GLU A 198 11.18 14.54 -3.72
C GLU A 198 11.07 13.22 -4.51
N ALA A 199 11.45 12.10 -3.90
CA ALA A 199 11.33 10.78 -4.54
C ALA A 199 9.87 10.36 -4.82
N LEU A 200 8.95 10.82 -3.97
CA LEU A 200 7.50 10.65 -4.16
C LEU A 200 6.88 11.66 -5.14
N GLY A 201 7.66 12.64 -5.60
CA GLY A 201 7.22 13.69 -6.54
C GLY A 201 6.44 14.81 -5.86
N PHE A 202 6.83 15.23 -4.65
CA PHE A 202 6.31 16.42 -3.97
C PHE A 202 7.31 17.57 -3.96
#